data_AF-A0A560MAH0-F1
#
_entry.id   AF-A0A560MAH0-F1
#
_cell.length_a   1.000
_cell.length_b   1.000
_cell.length_c   1.000
_cell.angle_alpha   90.00
_cell.angle_beta   90.00
_cell.angle_gamma   90.00
#
_symmetry.space_group_name_H-M   'P 1'
#
loop_
_entity.id
_entity.type
_entity.pdbx_description
1 polymer ?
#
loop_
_entity_poly.entity_id
_entity_poly.type
_entity_poly.pdbx_seq_one_letter_code
_entity_poly.pdbx_strand_id
1 'polypeptide(L)' 'MTATFRIETVFDDKTGLYFAEVYSPGDAKEPFEKTKPIYASHESAEREVLEMFRKTFKGQPMKVRK' A
#
# COMPACT_ATOMS: atom_id res chain seq x y z
N MET A 1 -17.90 -9.55 7.44
CA MET A 1 -17.44 -9.04 6.14
C MET A 1 -15.92 -8.98 6.17
N THR A 2 -15.25 -9.49 5.14
CA THR A 2 -13.78 -9.48 5.04
C THR A 2 -13.42 -8.53 3.90
N ALA A 3 -12.68 -7.47 4.22
CA ALA A 3 -12.11 -6.58 3.21
C ALA A 3 -10.73 -7.11 2.78
N THR A 4 -10.45 -7.08 1.47
CA THR A 4 -9.15 -7.47 0.91
C THR A 4 -8.59 -6.28 0.16
N PHE A 5 -7.37 -5.90 0.51
CA PHE A 5 -6.62 -4.83 -0.13
C PHE A 5 -5.37 -5.42 -0.76
N ARG A 6 -5.02 -4.94 -1.96
CA ARG A 6 -3.74 -5.22 -2.60
C ARG A 6 -2.91 -3.94 -2.55
N ILE A 7 -1.64 -4.06 -2.18
CA ILE A 7 -0.68 -2.97 -2.15
C ILE A 7 0.39 -3.30 -3.17
N GLU A 8 0.64 -2.38 -4.09
CA GLU A 8 1.77 -2.47 -5.02
C GLU A 8 2.66 -1.25 -4.80
N THR A 9 3.97 -1.43 -4.87
CA THR A 9 4.89 -0.28 -4.85
C THR A 9 5.42 -0.05 -6.24
N VAL A 10 5.49 1.20 -6.66
CA VAL A 10 5.89 1.58 -8.00
C VAL A 10 7.05 2.57 -7.90
N PHE A 11 8.08 2.36 -8.73
CA PHE A 11 9.17 3.31 -8.88
C PHE A 11 8.73 4.47 -9.78
N ASP A 12 8.94 5.70 -9.34
CA ASP A 12 8.70 6.89 -10.12
C ASP A 12 10.02 7.41 -10.71
N ASP A 13 10.20 7.25 -12.02
CA ASP A 13 11.42 7.68 -12.72
C ASP A 13 11.69 9.19 -12.65
N LYS A 14 10.66 10.00 -12.37
CA LYS A 14 10.80 11.47 -12.31
C LYS A 14 11.49 11.93 -11.03
N THR A 15 11.18 11.27 -9.92
CA THR A 15 11.72 11.59 -8.59
C THR A 15 12.84 10.66 -8.17
N GLY A 16 12.97 9.50 -8.80
CA GLY A 16 13.88 8.44 -8.36
C GLY A 16 13.45 7.78 -7.04
N LEU A 17 12.17 7.94 -6.67
CA LEU A 17 11.61 7.45 -5.41
C LEU A 17 10.44 6.50 -5.70
N TYR A 18 10.08 5.71 -4.69
CA TYR A 18 8.95 4.80 -4.74
C TYR A 18 7.70 5.46 -4.16
N PHE A 19 6.54 5.12 -4.70
CA PHE A 19 5.23 5.34 -4.11
C PHE A 19 4.50 4.00 -3.97
N ALA A 20 3.39 4.01 -3.24
CA ALA A 20 2.52 2.85 -3.10
C ALA A 20 1.15 3.13 -3.71
N GLU A 21 0.61 2.11 -4.36
CA GLU A 21 -0.73 2.06 -4.92
C GLU A 21 -1.55 1.07 -4.10
N VAL A 22 -2.76 1.48 -3.74
CA VAL A 22 -3.65 0.68 -2.91
C VAL A 22 -4.91 0.37 -3.70
N TYR A 23 -5.26 -0.91 -3.75
CA TYR A 23 -6.37 -1.45 -4.55
C TYR A 23 -7.44 -2.04 -3.62
N SER A 24 -8.70 -1.69 -3.88
CA SER A 24 -9.86 -2.19 -3.14
C SER A 24 -11.07 -2.28 -4.09
N PRO A 25 -11.67 -3.47 -4.28
CA PRO A 25 -11.23 -4.77 -3.75
C PRO A 25 -9.84 -5.17 -4.31
N GLY A 26 -9.19 -6.18 -3.72
CA GLY A 26 -7.81 -6.54 -4.08
C GLY A 26 -7.55 -6.88 -5.55
N ASP A 27 -8.59 -7.27 -6.29
CA ASP A 27 -8.58 -7.56 -7.73
C ASP A 27 -8.93 -6.33 -8.61
N ALA A 28 -9.11 -5.15 -8.02
CA ALA A 28 -9.38 -3.92 -8.75
C ALA A 28 -8.27 -3.64 -9.76
N LYS A 29 -8.67 -3.20 -10.97
CA LYS A 29 -7.74 -2.85 -12.06
C LYS A 29 -7.04 -1.51 -11.84
N GLU A 30 -7.68 -0.61 -11.12
CA GLU A 30 -7.18 0.72 -10.81
C GLU A 30 -7.06 0.89 -9.30
N PRO A 31 -6.01 1.58 -8.83
CA PRO A 31 -5.85 1.84 -7.41
C PRO A 31 -6.89 2.86 -6.94
N PHE A 32 -7.44 2.64 -5.75
CA PHE A 32 -8.34 3.60 -5.11
C PHE A 32 -7.56 4.79 -4.52
N GLU A 33 -6.30 4.58 -4.13
CA GLU A 33 -5.45 5.61 -3.54
C GLU A 33 -3.98 5.36 -3.90
N LYS A 34 -3.24 6.45 -4.02
CA LYS A 34 -1.78 6.45 -4.23
C LYS A 34 -1.12 7.37 -3.23
N THR A 35 0.03 6.96 -2.71
CA THR A 35 0.88 7.85 -1.90
C THR A 35 1.74 8.73 -2.81
N LYS A 36 2.45 9.69 -2.20
CA LYS A 36 3.46 10.49 -2.92
C LYS A 36 4.73 9.64 -3.11
N PRO A 37 5.53 9.89 -4.17
CA PRO A 37 6.80 9.21 -4.37
C PRO A 37 7.85 9.79 -3.41
N ILE A 38 7.86 9.31 -2.18
CA ILE A 38 8.74 9.80 -1.09
C ILE A 38 9.61 8.70 -0.50
N TYR A 39 9.42 7.45 -0.94
CA TYR A 39 10.08 6.28 -0.35
C TYR A 39 11.38 5.94 -1.06
N ALA A 40 12.43 5.62 -0.30
CA ALA A 40 13.73 5.26 -0.87
C ALA A 40 13.77 3.83 -1.45
N SER A 41 12.87 2.94 -1.01
CA SER A 41 12.81 1.55 -1.47
C SER A 41 11.39 0.97 -1.43
N HIS A 42 11.19 -0.12 -2.18
CA HIS A 42 9.99 -0.98 -2.11
C HIS A 42 9.61 -1.31 -0.67
N GLU A 43 10.56 -1.79 0.13
CA GLU A 43 10.33 -2.24 1.50
C GLU A 43 9.90 -1.09 2.43
N SER A 44 10.44 0.11 2.21
CA SER A 44 10.04 1.30 2.98
C SER A 44 8.61 1.73 2.67
N ALA A 45 8.21 1.67 1.40
CA ALA A 45 6.85 1.97 0.97
C ALA A 45 5.84 0.94 1.52
N GLU A 46 6.13 -0.36 1.38
CA GLU A 46 5.30 -1.44 1.90
C GLU A 46 5.11 -1.31 3.41
N ARG A 47 6.21 -1.11 4.15
CA ARG A 47 6.17 -1.02 5.62
C ARG A 47 5.33 0.16 6.09
N GLU A 48 5.48 1.34 5.49
CA GLU A 48 4.71 2.51 5.92
C GLU A 48 3.22 2.34 5.66
N VAL A 49 2.84 1.82 4.49
CA VAL A 49 1.43 1.54 4.17
C VAL A 49 0.87 0.49 5.12
N LEU A 50 1.59 -0.58 5.42
CA LEU A 50 1.16 -1.58 6.41
C LEU A 50 0.93 -0.96 7.79
N GLU A 51 1.81 -0.08 8.24
CA GLU A 51 1.65 0.64 9.51
C GLU A 51 0.47 1.61 9.48
N MET A 52 0.22 2.30 8.36
CA MET A 52 -0.98 3.12 8.17
C MET A 52 -2.24 2.27 8.29
N PHE A 53 -2.30 1.12 7.61
CA PHE A 53 -3.42 0.18 7.71
C PHE A 53 -3.61 -0.33 9.14
N ARG A 54 -2.53 -0.67 9.86
CA ARG A 54 -2.59 -1.11 11.26
C ARG A 54 -3.18 -0.05 12.18
N LYS A 55 -2.86 1.21 11.94
CA LYS A 55 -3.39 2.35 12.69
C LYS A 55 -4.87 2.60 12.35
N THR A 56 -5.23 2.59 11.07
CA THR A 56 -6.59 2.84 10.60
C THR A 56 -7.56 1.74 11.04
N PHE A 57 -7.18 0.47 10.91
CA PHE A 57 -8.00 -0.68 11.26
C PHE A 57 -7.68 -1.24 12.65
N LYS A 58 -7.25 -0.37 13.59
CA LYS A 58 -6.88 -0.77 14.94
C LYS A 58 -7.99 -1.60 15.60
N GLY A 59 -7.63 -2.78 16.09
CA GLY A 59 -8.57 -3.72 16.72
C GLY A 59 -9.20 -4.74 15.76
N GLN A 60 -8.92 -4.66 14.45
CA GLN A 60 -9.31 -5.69 13.50
C GLN A 60 -8.14 -6.64 13.19
N PRO A 61 -8.39 -7.97 13.10
CA PRO A 61 -7.35 -8.91 12.73
C PRO A 61 -6.97 -8.71 11.26
N MET A 62 -5.73 -8.30 11.01
CA MET A 62 -5.18 -8.18 9.66
C MET A 62 -4.23 -9.33 9.35
N LYS A 63 -4.37 -9.89 8.15
CA LYS A 63 -3.48 -10.92 7.61
C LYS A 63 -2.78 -10.36 6.38
N VAL A 64 -1.46 -10.27 6.44
CA VAL A 64 -0.62 -9.92 5.29
C VAL A 64 -0.30 -11.21 4.55
N ARG A 65 -0.50 -11.21 3.23
CA ARG A 65 -0.09 -12.31 2.34
C ARG A 65 1.00 -11.76 1.42
N LYS A 66 2.13 -12.45 1.36
CA LYS A 66 3.23 -12.16 0.43
C LYS A 66 3.07 -13.01 -0.82
#